data_AF-A0A6J6GH04-F1
#
_entry.id   AF-A0A6J6GH04-F1
#
_cell.length_a   1.000
_cell.length_b   1.000
_cell.length_c   1.000
_cell.angle_alpha   90.00
_cell.angle_beta   90.00
_cell.angle_gamma   90.00
#
_symmetry.space_group_name_H-M   'P 1'
#
loop_
_entity.id
_entity.type
_entity.pdbx_description
1 polymer ?
#
loop_
_entity_poly.entity_id
_entity_poly.type
_entity_poly.pdbx_seq_one_letter_code
_entity_poly.pdbx_strand_id
1 'polypeptide(L)'
;MHVARRSSMGVMRRVTAVVALVTITIVAFADLGSAAPARVNGQGSSYVALAMQQWVADAQTSGLQVNYLPTGSPQGLTAFGQSLADFAGTEAEFSALASPGVGDARGYQYVPSVAGAVSVMYNVQDSAGRKVDYLHLSRRTIARIFTGNISRWNDPAIAEDNRGLVLPDQPITVVYRGGQSGTTGLFYDFVANVAPDIFGPWAARNSFPTTVRIIQLDSAPSFVPKSQAFQGSDQIAQFIASGQGLWSIGYDEFGYSKTYNAPSAWVENAAGEWVLPYAENISAALESAALRPDLSQELSGVYNSGNPKAYPISAYSYIVSQCTASADRPTCNGPYSNTGVTETLATWLRYIACDGQVNMARIGYSPLPPNLSQEVANSIARLTGQPAEQLSAANCANPRFSGSVGEGGGSPPDPLAGIAEIGAGGVASATGTATGSGAGAAGTAGATKSAGGGSTDWRKATPVAYSGPAIPTSNTIALIVLLFVMVLPIGVGIFRSRRKSEV
;
A
#
# COMPACT_ATOMS: atom_id res chain seq x y z
N MET A 1 -104.39 52.57 14.92
CA MET A 1 -103.62 53.73 14.40
C MET A 1 -102.65 53.21 13.35
N HIS A 2 -102.78 53.71 12.11
CA HIS A 2 -101.88 53.62 10.95
C HIS A 2 -101.62 52.24 10.28
N VAL A 3 -102.18 52.00 9.08
CA VAL A 3 -101.62 52.26 7.70
C VAL A 3 -100.72 51.09 7.27
N ALA A 4 -101.18 50.16 6.44
CA ALA A 4 -101.24 50.17 4.97
C ALA A 4 -99.89 50.07 4.23
N ARG A 5 -99.90 49.15 3.24
CA ARG A 5 -99.27 49.20 1.90
C ARG A 5 -97.77 48.86 1.70
N ARG A 6 -97.63 47.85 0.84
CA ARG A 6 -96.86 47.79 -0.43
C ARG A 6 -95.33 47.89 -0.41
N SER A 7 -94.75 46.76 -0.84
CA SER A 7 -94.02 46.58 -2.10
C SER A 7 -92.58 47.09 -2.24
N SER A 8 -91.74 46.12 -2.57
CA SER A 8 -90.72 46.10 -3.64
C SER A 8 -89.28 46.55 -3.35
N MET A 9 -88.40 45.78 -4.02
CA MET A 9 -86.97 45.99 -4.29
C MET A 9 -86.05 45.78 -3.06
N GLY A 10 -85.25 44.72 -2.96
CA GLY A 10 -84.46 44.04 -3.99
C GLY A 10 -83.07 44.67 -4.02
N VAL A 11 -82.04 43.94 -3.56
CA VAL A 11 -80.69 43.93 -4.14
C VAL A 11 -79.99 42.66 -3.65
N MET A 12 -79.61 41.85 -4.62
CA MET A 12 -78.77 40.67 -4.50
C MET A 12 -77.32 41.09 -4.23
N ARG A 13 -76.66 40.50 -3.22
CA ARG A 13 -75.19 40.51 -3.15
C ARG A 13 -74.69 39.11 -2.83
N ARG A 14 -74.16 38.48 -3.88
CA ARG A 14 -73.49 37.18 -3.90
C ARG A 14 -72.31 37.20 -2.93
N VAL A 15 -72.28 36.27 -1.99
CA VAL A 15 -71.11 35.99 -1.14
C VAL A 15 -70.22 35.04 -1.94
N THR A 16 -69.17 35.58 -2.55
CA THR A 16 -68.09 34.78 -3.14
C THR A 16 -67.09 34.48 -2.04
N ALA A 17 -67.09 33.24 -1.54
CA ALA A 17 -66.07 32.75 -0.63
C ALA A 17 -64.75 32.58 -1.40
N VAL A 18 -63.75 33.41 -1.10
CA VAL A 18 -62.38 33.23 -1.58
C VAL A 18 -61.67 32.33 -0.58
N VAL A 19 -61.56 31.04 -0.91
CA VAL A 19 -60.65 30.11 -0.24
C VAL A 19 -59.25 30.43 -0.77
N ALA A 20 -58.43 31.09 0.04
CA ALA A 20 -57.02 31.30 -0.24
C ALA A 20 -56.28 29.96 -0.05
N LEU A 21 -56.08 29.23 -1.15
CA LEU A 21 -55.22 28.05 -1.19
C LEU A 21 -53.76 28.55 -1.21
N VAL A 22 -53.11 28.59 -0.05
CA VAL A 22 -51.66 28.80 0.03
C VAL A 22 -50.99 27.48 -0.35
N THR A 23 -50.61 27.32 -1.61
CA THR A 23 -49.67 26.28 -2.03
C THR A 23 -48.30 26.63 -1.47
N ILE A 24 -47.94 26.04 -0.34
CA ILE A 24 -46.55 25.95 0.12
C ILE A 24 -45.84 25.00 -0.86
N THR A 25 -45.10 25.57 -1.81
CA THR A 25 -44.12 24.81 -2.58
C THR A 25 -42.98 24.47 -1.62
N ILE A 26 -43.02 23.28 -1.02
CA ILE A 26 -41.84 22.70 -0.39
C ILE A 26 -40.88 22.42 -1.54
N VAL A 27 -39.93 23.33 -1.78
CA VAL A 27 -38.73 23.00 -2.53
C VAL A 27 -37.96 22.04 -1.61
N ALA A 28 -38.22 20.75 -1.77
CA ALA A 28 -37.34 19.72 -1.26
C ALA A 28 -36.02 19.91 -2.01
N PHE A 29 -35.10 20.67 -1.42
CA PHE A 29 -33.69 20.43 -1.70
C PHE A 29 -33.46 18.99 -1.28
N ALA A 30 -33.46 18.09 -2.26
CA ALA A 30 -32.81 16.81 -2.06
C ALA A 30 -31.38 17.16 -1.68
N ASP A 31 -31.06 17.10 -0.40
CA ASP A 31 -29.69 16.90 0.03
C ASP A 31 -29.23 15.70 -0.80
N LEU A 32 -28.35 15.95 -1.77
CA LEU A 32 -27.52 14.91 -2.36
C LEU A 32 -26.57 14.50 -1.22
N GLY A 33 -27.14 13.85 -0.21
CA GLY A 33 -26.48 13.53 1.03
C GLY A 33 -25.31 12.64 0.68
N SER A 34 -24.12 13.11 1.00
CA SER A 34 -22.97 12.23 1.20
C SER A 34 -23.45 11.01 1.96
N ALA A 35 -23.36 9.83 1.37
CA ALA A 35 -23.73 8.61 2.06
C ALA A 35 -22.90 8.54 3.35
N ALA A 36 -23.54 8.20 4.47
CA ALA A 36 -22.83 8.07 5.73
C ALA A 36 -21.74 6.98 5.58
N PRO A 37 -20.52 7.21 6.12
CA PRO A 37 -19.46 6.21 6.09
C PRO A 37 -19.97 4.85 6.59
N ALA A 38 -19.74 3.80 5.81
CA ALA A 38 -20.10 2.44 6.19
C ALA A 38 -18.90 1.71 6.81
N ARG A 39 -19.18 0.63 7.54
CA ARG A 39 -18.14 -0.31 7.93
C ARG A 39 -17.56 -0.98 6.69
N VAL A 40 -16.24 -1.09 6.66
CA VAL A 40 -15.48 -1.76 5.61
C VAL A 40 -14.63 -2.86 6.23
N ASN A 41 -14.69 -4.06 5.67
CA ASN A 41 -13.93 -5.22 6.15
C ASN A 41 -12.98 -5.69 5.05
N GLY A 42 -11.68 -5.75 5.36
CA GLY A 42 -10.69 -6.31 4.47
C GLY A 42 -9.97 -7.51 5.07
N GLN A 43 -9.33 -8.27 4.20
CA GLN A 43 -8.42 -9.34 4.62
C GLN A 43 -7.35 -9.58 3.56
N GLY A 44 -6.25 -10.18 3.96
CA GLY A 44 -5.21 -10.57 3.00
C GLY A 44 -3.83 -10.62 3.63
N SER A 45 -2.86 -10.06 2.93
CA SER A 45 -1.45 -10.20 3.26
C SER A 45 -1.10 -9.92 4.72
N SER A 46 -0.35 -10.84 5.32
CA SER A 46 0.33 -10.59 6.59
C SER A 46 1.56 -9.69 6.41
N TYR A 47 2.12 -9.60 5.19
CA TYR A 47 3.27 -8.73 4.90
C TYR A 47 2.98 -7.27 5.29
N VAL A 48 1.78 -6.76 5.00
CA VAL A 48 1.39 -5.36 5.30
C VAL A 48 0.66 -5.21 6.65
N ALA A 49 0.54 -6.28 7.43
CA ALA A 49 -0.37 -6.28 8.58
C ALA A 49 0.06 -5.31 9.70
N LEU A 50 1.36 -5.07 9.89
CA LEU A 50 1.83 -4.09 10.87
C LEU A 50 1.43 -2.65 10.46
N ALA A 51 1.52 -2.32 9.17
CA ALA A 51 1.03 -1.04 8.64
C ALA A 51 -0.50 -0.95 8.73
N MET A 52 -1.22 -2.01 8.35
CA MET A 52 -2.68 -2.06 8.43
C MET A 52 -3.18 -1.90 9.87
N GLN A 53 -2.51 -2.51 10.85
CA GLN A 53 -2.86 -2.38 12.26
C GLN A 53 -2.80 -0.91 12.70
N GLN A 54 -1.73 -0.20 12.34
CA GLN A 54 -1.59 1.23 12.62
C GLN A 54 -2.71 2.02 11.92
N TRP A 55 -2.88 1.84 10.61
CA TRP A 55 -3.85 2.61 9.83
C TRP A 55 -5.31 2.34 10.23
N VAL A 56 -5.64 1.11 10.66
CA VAL A 56 -6.96 0.76 11.18
C VAL A 56 -7.20 1.43 12.54
N ALA A 57 -6.20 1.44 13.43
CA ALA A 57 -6.32 2.11 14.72
C ALA A 57 -6.52 3.64 14.55
N ASP A 58 -5.81 4.25 13.60
CA ASP A 58 -5.93 5.67 13.28
C ASP A 58 -7.31 6.00 12.65
N ALA A 59 -7.79 5.11 11.76
CA ALA A 59 -9.12 5.21 11.18
C ALA A 59 -10.23 5.17 12.25
N GLN A 60 -10.14 4.21 13.19
CA GLN A 60 -11.10 4.07 14.29
C GLN A 60 -11.11 5.29 15.21
N THR A 61 -9.93 5.85 15.50
CA THR A 61 -9.81 7.10 16.29
C THR A 61 -10.46 8.28 15.58
N SER A 62 -10.46 8.29 14.25
CA SER A 62 -11.10 9.30 13.41
C SER A 62 -12.59 9.03 13.15
N GLY A 63 -13.16 7.97 13.73
CA GLY A 63 -14.57 7.59 13.56
C GLY A 63 -14.87 6.75 12.32
N LEU A 64 -13.86 6.37 11.52
CA LEU A 64 -14.02 5.46 10.39
C LEU A 64 -14.02 4.00 10.87
N GLN A 65 -14.95 3.19 10.35
CA GLN A 65 -15.06 1.78 10.68
C GLN A 65 -14.34 0.93 9.63
N VAL A 66 -13.05 0.67 9.84
CA VAL A 66 -12.24 -0.22 8.99
C VAL A 66 -11.77 -1.40 9.84
N ASN A 67 -11.85 -2.62 9.27
CA ASN A 67 -11.32 -3.84 9.87
C ASN A 67 -10.37 -4.54 8.88
N TYR A 68 -9.34 -5.21 9.40
CA TYR A 68 -8.41 -6.00 8.58
C TYR A 68 -8.05 -7.33 9.25
N LEU A 69 -8.12 -8.44 8.50
CA LEU A 69 -7.69 -9.77 8.94
C LEU A 69 -6.49 -10.28 8.10
N PRO A 70 -5.32 -10.55 8.70
CA PRO A 70 -4.14 -11.00 7.97
C PRO A 70 -4.18 -12.50 7.65
N THR A 71 -4.91 -12.87 6.59
CA THR A 71 -5.09 -14.25 6.12
C THR A 71 -4.07 -14.74 5.08
N GLY A 72 -3.15 -13.88 4.66
CA GLY A 72 -2.28 -14.11 3.50
C GLY A 72 -2.88 -13.59 2.19
N SER A 73 -2.02 -13.13 1.28
CA SER A 73 -2.41 -12.42 0.05
C SER A 73 -3.33 -13.26 -0.87
N PRO A 74 -3.02 -14.54 -1.14
CA PRO A 74 -3.89 -15.40 -1.94
C PRO A 74 -5.31 -15.59 -1.40
N GLN A 75 -5.45 -15.77 -0.08
CA GLN A 75 -6.75 -15.90 0.56
C GLN A 75 -7.51 -14.56 0.55
N GLY A 76 -6.81 -13.43 0.75
CA GLY A 76 -7.41 -12.10 0.67
C GLY A 76 -8.00 -11.79 -0.69
N LEU A 77 -7.24 -12.03 -1.76
CA LEU A 77 -7.70 -11.85 -3.13
C LEU A 77 -8.89 -12.76 -3.47
N THR A 78 -8.88 -14.01 -2.99
CA THR A 78 -10.01 -14.93 -3.16
C THR A 78 -11.27 -14.41 -2.46
N ALA A 79 -11.14 -13.95 -1.21
CA ALA A 79 -12.25 -13.39 -0.44
C ALA A 79 -12.81 -12.10 -1.08
N PHE A 80 -11.93 -11.24 -1.62
CA PHE A 80 -12.36 -10.06 -2.38
C PHE A 80 -13.14 -10.46 -3.64
N GLY A 81 -12.63 -11.38 -4.46
CA GLY A 81 -13.33 -11.81 -5.67
C GLY A 81 -14.68 -12.48 -5.39
N GLN A 82 -14.79 -13.17 -4.24
CA GLN A 82 -16.05 -13.79 -3.78
C GLN A 82 -16.98 -12.82 -3.04
N SER A 83 -16.65 -11.53 -2.98
CA SER A 83 -17.40 -10.51 -2.23
C SER A 83 -17.57 -10.81 -0.73
N LEU A 84 -16.67 -11.62 -0.15
CA LEU A 84 -16.60 -11.89 1.29
C LEU A 84 -15.81 -10.80 2.05
N ALA A 85 -15.03 -10.00 1.33
CA ALA A 85 -14.30 -8.84 1.85
C ALA A 85 -14.50 -7.63 0.93
N ASP A 86 -14.57 -6.43 1.50
CA ASP A 86 -14.71 -5.18 0.76
C ASP A 86 -13.41 -4.79 0.04
N PHE A 87 -12.25 -5.09 0.64
CA PHE A 87 -10.93 -4.89 0.05
C PHE A 87 -9.98 -6.03 0.43
N ALA A 88 -8.85 -6.14 -0.27
CA ALA A 88 -7.79 -7.07 0.11
C ALA A 88 -6.42 -6.38 0.20
N GLY A 89 -5.56 -6.87 1.10
CA GLY A 89 -4.12 -6.52 1.10
C GLY A 89 -3.33 -7.56 0.31
N THR A 90 -2.41 -7.15 -0.57
CA THR A 90 -1.65 -8.09 -1.40
C THR A 90 -0.31 -7.56 -1.91
N GLU A 91 0.63 -8.48 -2.09
CA GLU A 91 1.85 -8.34 -2.91
C GLU A 91 1.85 -9.36 -4.06
N ALA A 92 0.87 -10.28 -4.05
CA ALA A 92 0.60 -11.22 -5.11
C ALA A 92 -0.41 -10.62 -6.10
N GLU A 93 -0.21 -10.91 -7.38
CA GLU A 93 -1.13 -10.57 -8.43
C GLU A 93 -2.24 -11.62 -8.51
N PHE A 94 -3.44 -11.25 -8.95
CA PHE A 94 -4.51 -12.21 -9.25
C PHE A 94 -4.05 -13.34 -10.18
N SER A 95 -3.16 -13.03 -11.13
CA SER A 95 -2.57 -14.02 -12.04
C SER A 95 -1.66 -15.05 -11.35
N ALA A 96 -1.14 -14.75 -10.16
CA ALA A 96 -0.31 -15.66 -9.37
C ALA A 96 -1.13 -16.69 -8.58
N LEU A 97 -2.46 -16.51 -8.48
CA LEU A 97 -3.36 -17.50 -7.90
C LEU A 97 -3.62 -18.53 -8.99
N ALA A 98 -2.94 -19.67 -8.93
CA ALA A 98 -2.94 -20.72 -9.96
C ALA A 98 -4.32 -21.38 -10.20
N SER A 99 -5.30 -20.62 -10.70
CA SER A 99 -6.58 -21.10 -11.19
C SER A 99 -6.94 -20.32 -12.48
N PRO A 100 -7.02 -21.00 -13.63
CA PRO A 100 -7.51 -20.40 -14.87
C PRO A 100 -8.92 -19.84 -14.68
N GLY A 101 -9.12 -18.55 -14.97
CA GLY A 101 -10.43 -17.89 -14.89
C GLY A 101 -10.62 -16.90 -13.74
N VAL A 102 -9.60 -16.69 -12.89
CA VAL A 102 -9.59 -15.63 -11.85
C VAL A 102 -9.22 -14.27 -12.45
N GLY A 103 -9.99 -13.85 -13.47
CA GLY A 103 -10.30 -12.44 -13.57
C GLY A 103 -11.41 -12.19 -12.56
N ASP A 104 -11.27 -11.17 -11.70
CA ASP A 104 -12.37 -10.86 -10.80
C ASP A 104 -13.53 -10.28 -11.62
N ALA A 105 -14.64 -11.01 -11.70
CA ALA A 105 -15.88 -10.52 -12.30
C ALA A 105 -16.43 -9.28 -11.56
N ARG A 106 -16.03 -9.06 -10.30
CA ARG A 106 -16.34 -7.86 -9.51
C ARG A 106 -15.60 -6.62 -10.00
N GLY A 107 -14.47 -6.79 -10.69
CA GLY A 107 -13.57 -5.72 -11.10
C GLY A 107 -12.74 -5.15 -9.96
N TYR A 108 -11.51 -4.73 -10.29
CA TYR A 108 -10.51 -4.32 -9.32
C TYR A 108 -9.51 -3.30 -9.86
N GLN A 109 -8.90 -2.59 -8.93
CA GLN A 109 -7.64 -1.87 -9.11
C GLN A 109 -6.67 -2.25 -8.00
N TYR A 110 -5.38 -2.24 -8.31
CA TYR A 110 -4.32 -2.23 -7.31
C TYR A 110 -4.03 -0.79 -6.89
N VAL A 111 -4.18 -0.50 -5.61
CA VAL A 111 -3.87 0.79 -4.99
C VAL A 111 -2.59 0.62 -4.16
N PRO A 112 -1.47 1.28 -4.50
CA PRO A 112 -0.24 1.13 -3.72
C PRO A 112 -0.48 1.59 -2.27
N SER A 113 0.01 0.83 -1.30
CA SER A 113 -0.22 1.14 0.12
C SER A 113 1.06 1.56 0.84
N VAL A 114 2.12 0.76 0.72
CA VAL A 114 3.43 0.99 1.33
C VAL A 114 4.51 0.18 0.58
N ALA A 115 5.78 0.55 0.73
CA ALA A 115 6.91 -0.26 0.32
C ALA A 115 7.49 -1.03 1.51
N GLY A 116 7.98 -2.24 1.29
CA GLY A 116 8.66 -3.04 2.31
C GLY A 116 9.79 -3.87 1.71
N ALA A 117 10.34 -4.76 2.53
CA ALA A 117 11.30 -5.76 2.06
C ALA A 117 11.15 -7.09 2.81
N VAL A 118 11.46 -8.17 2.10
CA VAL A 118 11.61 -9.49 2.70
C VAL A 118 13.00 -9.57 3.33
N SER A 119 13.03 -9.55 4.65
CA SER A 119 14.22 -9.75 5.45
C SER A 119 14.61 -11.22 5.48
N VAL A 120 15.91 -11.51 5.38
CA VAL A 120 16.47 -12.83 5.70
C VAL A 120 16.85 -12.85 7.18
N MET A 121 15.99 -13.38 8.03
CA MET A 121 16.19 -13.44 9.48
C MET A 121 16.99 -14.70 9.85
N TYR A 122 17.81 -14.62 10.90
CA TYR A 122 18.61 -15.76 11.36
C TYR A 122 18.78 -15.77 12.88
N ASN A 123 19.15 -16.94 13.41
CA ASN A 123 19.60 -17.09 14.79
C ASN A 123 20.70 -18.15 14.86
N VAL A 124 21.93 -17.69 15.07
CA VAL A 124 23.12 -18.52 15.08
C VAL A 124 24.08 -18.06 16.17
N GLN A 125 24.90 -19.00 16.65
CA GLN A 125 25.98 -18.71 17.58
C GLN A 125 27.33 -19.01 16.93
N ASP A 126 28.36 -18.32 17.40
CA ASP A 126 29.74 -18.64 17.04
C ASP A 126 30.26 -19.86 17.83
N SER A 127 31.51 -20.24 17.57
CA SER A 127 32.16 -21.37 18.25
C SER A 127 32.37 -21.18 19.75
N ALA A 128 32.18 -19.97 20.29
CA ALA A 128 32.21 -19.68 21.72
C ALA A 128 30.80 -19.63 22.35
N GLY A 129 29.75 -19.95 21.58
CA GLY A 129 28.35 -19.89 22.04
C GLY A 129 27.80 -18.47 22.12
N ARG A 130 28.49 -17.48 21.57
CA ARG A 130 28.01 -16.09 21.53
C ARG A 130 27.08 -15.91 20.34
N LYS A 131 26.03 -15.10 20.49
CA LYS A 131 25.16 -14.73 19.38
C LYS A 131 25.98 -14.05 18.28
N VAL A 132 25.75 -14.42 17.03
CA VAL A 132 26.27 -13.68 15.89
C VAL A 132 25.32 -12.52 15.63
N ASP A 133 25.82 -11.29 15.82
CA ASP A 133 25.03 -10.07 15.64
C ASP A 133 25.04 -9.57 14.18
N TYR A 134 26.05 -9.99 13.41
CA TYR A 134 26.24 -9.58 12.01
C TYR A 134 26.56 -10.79 11.15
N LEU A 135 25.74 -10.99 10.13
CA LEU A 135 25.89 -12.05 9.14
C LEU A 135 25.70 -11.44 7.75
N HIS A 136 26.72 -11.53 6.93
CA HIS A 136 26.67 -11.24 5.50
C HIS A 136 26.25 -12.51 4.75
N LEU A 137 25.33 -12.40 3.80
CA LEU A 137 24.95 -13.49 2.92
C LEU A 137 24.79 -12.99 1.49
N SER A 138 25.60 -13.52 0.57
CA SER A 138 25.48 -13.20 -0.85
C SER A 138 24.14 -13.71 -1.39
N ARG A 139 23.67 -13.12 -2.50
CA ARG A 139 22.42 -13.53 -3.15
C ARG A 139 22.45 -15.01 -3.53
N ARG A 140 23.62 -15.52 -3.95
CA ARG A 140 23.83 -16.94 -4.27
C ARG A 140 23.90 -17.82 -3.03
N THR A 141 24.52 -17.39 -1.92
CA THR A 141 24.49 -18.14 -0.65
C THR A 141 23.05 -18.29 -0.13
N ILE A 142 22.26 -17.21 -0.16
CA ILE A 142 20.83 -17.24 0.19
C ILE A 142 20.10 -18.29 -0.67
N ALA A 143 20.24 -18.21 -2.00
CA ALA A 143 19.62 -19.18 -2.91
C ALA A 143 20.00 -20.62 -2.54
N ARG A 144 21.29 -20.89 -2.33
CA ARG A 144 21.76 -22.24 -1.98
C ARG A 144 21.24 -22.75 -0.63
N ILE A 145 21.10 -21.89 0.38
CA ILE A 145 20.51 -22.27 1.67
C ILE A 145 19.04 -22.67 1.49
N PHE A 146 18.24 -21.82 0.83
CA PHE A 146 16.79 -22.01 0.70
C PHE A 146 16.39 -23.03 -0.38
N THR A 147 17.34 -23.55 -1.17
CA THR A 147 17.17 -24.75 -2.02
C THR A 147 17.81 -26.01 -1.43
N GLY A 148 18.46 -25.91 -0.26
CA GLY A 148 19.07 -27.03 0.45
C GLY A 148 20.43 -27.48 -0.09
N ASN A 149 21.01 -26.72 -1.02
CA ASN A 149 22.37 -26.92 -1.53
C ASN A 149 23.44 -26.56 -0.48
N ILE A 150 23.11 -25.67 0.46
CA ILE A 150 23.83 -25.45 1.71
C ILE A 150 22.89 -25.88 2.84
N SER A 151 23.33 -26.83 3.66
CA SER A 151 22.49 -27.40 4.74
C SER A 151 23.14 -27.31 6.13
N ARG A 152 24.35 -26.76 6.22
CA ARG A 152 25.09 -26.60 7.48
C ARG A 152 25.75 -25.22 7.55
N TRP A 153 25.85 -24.68 8.77
CA TRP A 153 26.33 -23.30 9.01
C TRP A 153 27.83 -23.11 8.76
N ASN A 154 28.63 -24.17 8.83
CA ASN A 154 30.06 -24.15 8.54
C ASN A 154 30.40 -24.26 7.04
N ASP A 155 29.43 -24.10 6.14
CA ASP A 155 29.69 -24.15 4.70
C ASP A 155 30.70 -23.07 4.30
N PRO A 156 31.72 -23.39 3.48
CA PRO A 156 32.75 -22.43 3.07
C PRO A 156 32.21 -21.15 2.43
N ALA A 157 31.07 -21.20 1.74
CA ALA A 157 30.48 -20.00 1.14
C ALA A 157 29.95 -19.01 2.20
N ILE A 158 29.45 -19.52 3.33
CA ILE A 158 29.06 -18.66 4.46
C ILE A 158 30.31 -18.03 5.08
N ALA A 159 31.38 -18.79 5.24
CA ALA A 159 32.64 -18.24 5.75
C ALA A 159 33.24 -17.18 4.81
N GLU A 160 33.17 -17.41 3.49
CA GLU A 160 33.63 -16.46 2.46
C GLU A 160 32.87 -15.13 2.53
N ASP A 161 31.53 -15.18 2.60
CA ASP A 161 30.69 -13.99 2.76
C ASP A 161 31.02 -13.22 4.06
N ASN A 162 31.50 -13.92 5.10
CA ASN A 162 31.71 -13.38 6.44
C ASN A 162 33.19 -13.21 6.80
N ARG A 163 34.05 -12.87 5.82
CA ARG A 163 35.46 -12.55 6.04
C ARG A 163 36.24 -13.66 6.76
N GLY A 164 35.92 -14.91 6.45
CA GLY A 164 36.54 -16.10 7.05
C GLY A 164 35.97 -16.52 8.40
N LEU A 165 34.89 -15.89 8.90
CA LEU A 165 34.22 -16.35 10.12
C LEU A 165 33.68 -17.77 9.94
N VAL A 166 34.29 -18.73 10.65
CA VAL A 166 33.84 -20.12 10.65
C VAL A 166 32.81 -20.33 11.75
N LEU A 167 31.57 -20.60 11.35
CA LEU A 167 30.49 -21.00 12.25
C LEU A 167 30.59 -22.49 12.63
N PRO A 168 29.99 -22.90 13.75
CA PRO A 168 29.95 -24.31 14.15
C PRO A 168 29.29 -25.22 13.11
N ASP A 169 29.71 -26.48 13.10
CA ASP A 169 29.14 -27.53 12.24
C ASP A 169 27.73 -27.92 12.68
N GLN A 170 26.75 -27.06 12.42
CA GLN A 170 25.36 -27.21 12.86
C GLN A 170 24.40 -27.24 11.67
N PRO A 171 23.39 -28.11 11.68
CA PRO A 171 22.41 -28.18 10.60
C PRO A 171 21.56 -26.90 10.54
N ILE A 172 21.34 -26.39 9.34
CA ILE A 172 20.47 -25.24 9.11
C ILE A 172 19.02 -25.68 9.18
N THR A 173 18.22 -24.96 9.96
CA THR A 173 16.75 -25.11 9.99
C THR A 173 16.12 -23.98 9.18
N VAL A 174 15.58 -24.29 8.01
CA VAL A 174 14.88 -23.30 7.18
C VAL A 174 13.47 -23.05 7.73
N VAL A 175 13.21 -21.83 8.17
CA VAL A 175 11.89 -21.38 8.65
C VAL A 175 11.17 -20.71 7.50
N TYR A 176 9.96 -21.17 7.20
CA TYR A 176 9.20 -20.74 6.03
C TYR A 176 7.72 -20.57 6.32
N ARG A 177 7.03 -19.92 5.38
CA ARG A 177 5.58 -19.71 5.44
C ARG A 177 4.85 -20.95 4.96
N GLY A 178 4.12 -21.59 5.88
CA GLY A 178 3.15 -22.63 5.54
C GLY A 178 1.94 -22.05 4.81
N GLY A 179 1.30 -22.87 4.00
CA GLY A 179 0.19 -22.47 3.14
C GLY A 179 0.63 -21.56 1.98
N GLN A 180 -0.35 -20.86 1.40
CA GLN A 180 -0.13 -19.92 0.31
C GLN A 180 0.25 -18.53 0.85
N SER A 181 1.35 -17.97 0.36
CA SER A 181 1.91 -16.70 0.84
C SER A 181 2.49 -15.85 -0.30
N GLY A 182 2.10 -14.57 -0.34
CA GLY A 182 2.71 -13.59 -1.22
C GLY A 182 4.19 -13.36 -0.91
N THR A 183 4.57 -13.39 0.38
CA THR A 183 5.97 -13.28 0.82
C THR A 183 6.83 -14.42 0.29
N THR A 184 6.31 -15.67 0.30
CA THR A 184 6.98 -16.82 -0.35
C THR A 184 7.17 -16.57 -1.83
N GLY A 185 6.14 -16.05 -2.50
CA GLY A 185 6.19 -15.66 -3.89
C GLY A 185 7.29 -14.63 -4.19
N LEU A 186 7.34 -13.53 -3.44
CA LEU A 186 8.39 -12.51 -3.58
C LEU A 186 9.79 -13.09 -3.35
N PHE A 187 9.95 -13.93 -2.33
CA PHE A 187 11.25 -14.51 -1.99
C PHE A 187 11.76 -15.46 -3.08
N TYR A 188 10.91 -16.35 -3.60
CA TYR A 188 11.34 -17.29 -4.64
C TYR A 188 11.42 -16.68 -6.03
N ASP A 189 10.72 -15.58 -6.32
CA ASP A 189 10.99 -14.77 -7.51
C ASP A 189 12.41 -14.18 -7.47
N PHE A 190 12.84 -13.68 -6.31
CA PHE A 190 14.22 -13.24 -6.09
C PHE A 190 15.21 -14.40 -6.34
N VAL A 191 15.00 -15.57 -5.70
CA VAL A 191 15.87 -16.75 -5.88
C VAL A 191 15.93 -17.20 -7.34
N ALA A 192 14.79 -17.25 -8.03
CA ALA A 192 14.71 -17.61 -9.45
C ALA A 192 15.50 -16.66 -10.35
N ASN A 193 15.53 -15.37 -9.99
CA ASN A 193 16.19 -14.35 -10.78
C ASN A 193 17.71 -14.31 -10.56
N VAL A 194 18.16 -14.41 -9.31
CA VAL A 194 19.60 -14.27 -8.97
C VAL A 194 20.39 -15.57 -9.08
N ALA A 195 19.70 -16.72 -9.08
CA ALA A 195 20.31 -18.03 -9.16
C ALA A 195 19.46 -19.01 -10.00
N PRO A 196 19.16 -18.69 -11.27
CA PRO A 196 18.31 -19.53 -12.12
C PRO A 196 18.85 -20.95 -12.31
N ASP A 197 20.18 -21.11 -12.31
CA ASP A 197 20.89 -22.38 -12.41
C ASP A 197 20.70 -23.29 -11.18
N ILE A 198 20.40 -22.72 -10.02
CA ILE A 198 20.11 -23.43 -8.77
C ILE A 198 18.59 -23.63 -8.62
N PHE A 199 17.82 -22.58 -8.91
CA PHE A 199 16.37 -22.56 -8.76
C PHE A 199 15.68 -23.54 -9.72
N GLY A 200 16.02 -23.54 -11.00
CA GLY A 200 15.34 -24.38 -12.00
C GLY A 200 15.34 -25.87 -11.65
N PRO A 201 16.51 -26.49 -11.38
CA PRO A 201 16.59 -27.87 -10.91
C PRO A 201 15.90 -28.11 -9.56
N TRP A 202 15.85 -27.11 -8.67
CA TRP A 202 15.12 -27.19 -7.40
C TRP A 202 13.61 -27.18 -7.59
N ALA A 203 13.09 -26.31 -8.45
CA ALA A 203 11.68 -26.27 -8.77
C ALA A 203 11.23 -27.58 -9.42
N ALA A 204 12.00 -28.07 -10.41
CA ALA A 204 11.70 -29.30 -11.13
C ALA A 204 11.69 -30.54 -10.23
N ARG A 205 12.71 -30.74 -9.37
CA ARG A 205 12.79 -31.92 -8.50
C ARG A 205 11.70 -31.97 -7.43
N ASN A 206 11.14 -30.81 -7.08
CA ASN A 206 10.08 -30.66 -6.09
C ASN A 206 8.68 -30.52 -6.73
N SER A 207 8.57 -30.69 -8.06
CA SER A 207 7.32 -30.54 -8.81
C SER A 207 6.62 -29.19 -8.60
N PHE A 208 7.39 -28.13 -8.34
CA PHE A 208 6.83 -26.78 -8.26
C PHE A 208 6.45 -26.27 -9.66
N PRO A 209 5.43 -25.42 -9.77
CA PRO A 209 5.09 -24.81 -11.04
C PRO A 209 6.25 -23.94 -11.54
N THR A 210 6.53 -24.02 -12.84
CA THR A 210 7.58 -23.23 -13.50
C THR A 210 7.02 -22.10 -14.36
N THR A 211 5.71 -22.10 -14.61
CA THR A 211 5.00 -21.09 -15.43
C THR A 211 4.27 -20.03 -14.60
N VAL A 212 4.12 -20.27 -13.29
CA VAL A 212 3.52 -19.33 -12.34
C VAL A 212 4.41 -19.23 -11.09
N ARG A 213 4.27 -18.12 -10.36
CA ARG A 213 5.00 -17.85 -9.12
C ARG A 213 4.75 -18.96 -8.08
N ILE A 214 5.82 -19.38 -7.38
CA ILE A 214 5.74 -20.35 -6.28
C ILE A 214 5.28 -19.62 -5.02
N ILE A 215 4.03 -19.83 -4.62
CA ILE A 215 3.44 -19.20 -3.43
C ILE A 215 3.29 -20.15 -2.25
N GLN A 216 3.52 -21.45 -2.43
CA GLN A 216 3.32 -22.48 -1.41
C GLN A 216 4.41 -23.54 -1.51
N LEU A 217 5.08 -23.83 -0.39
CA LEU A 217 6.15 -24.84 -0.32
C LEU A 217 5.66 -26.20 0.19
N ASP A 218 4.54 -26.24 0.91
CA ASP A 218 4.01 -27.45 1.56
C ASP A 218 3.73 -28.61 0.58
N SER A 219 3.58 -28.32 -0.71
CA SER A 219 3.43 -29.35 -1.74
C SER A 219 4.67 -30.23 -1.92
N ALA A 220 5.82 -29.80 -1.40
CA ALA A 220 7.08 -30.54 -1.42
C ALA A 220 7.72 -30.56 -0.02
N PRO A 221 7.25 -31.41 0.92
CA PRO A 221 7.64 -31.36 2.34
C PRO A 221 9.14 -31.59 2.62
N SER A 222 9.91 -32.01 1.61
CA SER A 222 11.37 -32.23 1.69
C SER A 222 12.16 -31.30 0.75
N PHE A 223 11.64 -30.10 0.46
CA PHE A 223 12.31 -29.11 -0.42
C PHE A 223 13.69 -28.67 0.07
N VAL A 224 13.97 -28.90 1.37
CA VAL A 224 15.27 -28.77 2.05
C VAL A 224 15.41 -29.88 3.11
N PRO A 225 16.64 -30.19 3.59
CA PRO A 225 16.86 -31.28 4.56
C PRO A 225 16.20 -31.09 5.93
N LYS A 226 16.08 -29.84 6.41
CA LYS A 226 15.47 -29.51 7.70
C LYS A 226 14.74 -28.17 7.60
N SER A 227 13.44 -28.19 7.89
CA SER A 227 12.59 -27.00 7.80
C SER A 227 11.52 -26.97 8.88
N GLN A 228 11.01 -25.78 9.19
CA GLN A 228 9.91 -25.54 10.10
C GLN A 228 8.92 -24.55 9.46
N ALA A 229 7.64 -24.94 9.39
CA ALA A 229 6.58 -24.09 8.85
C ALA A 229 5.87 -23.30 9.96
N PHE A 230 5.49 -22.06 9.65
CA PHE A 230 4.53 -21.28 10.43
C PHE A 230 3.52 -20.60 9.52
N GLN A 231 2.30 -20.38 10.02
CA GLN A 231 1.23 -19.77 9.24
C GLN A 231 1.38 -18.25 9.18
N GLY A 232 1.73 -17.62 10.32
CA GLY A 232 1.87 -16.18 10.46
C GLY A 232 3.31 -15.67 10.34
N SER A 233 3.45 -14.45 9.81
CA SER A 233 4.74 -13.72 9.76
C SER A 233 5.31 -13.43 11.15
N ASP A 234 4.43 -13.17 12.11
CA ASP A 234 4.77 -12.98 13.52
C ASP A 234 5.39 -14.23 14.13
N GLN A 235 4.79 -15.40 13.88
CA GLN A 235 5.25 -16.68 14.38
C GLN A 235 6.64 -17.04 13.85
N ILE A 236 6.92 -16.74 12.57
CA ILE A 236 8.27 -16.91 11.99
C ILE A 236 9.30 -16.09 12.75
N ALA A 237 9.08 -14.77 12.86
CA ALA A 237 10.04 -13.88 13.48
C ALA A 237 10.22 -14.19 14.98
N GLN A 238 9.13 -14.48 15.70
CA GLN A 238 9.18 -14.91 17.10
C GLN A 238 9.99 -16.19 17.29
N PHE A 239 9.74 -17.21 16.45
CA PHE A 239 10.45 -18.48 16.54
C PHE A 239 11.95 -18.27 16.32
N ILE A 240 12.33 -17.57 15.24
CA ILE A 240 13.73 -17.30 14.92
C ILE A 240 14.40 -16.53 16.07
N ALA A 241 13.76 -15.50 16.62
CA ALA A 241 14.31 -14.72 17.73
C ALA A 241 14.45 -15.52 19.05
N SER A 242 13.68 -16.61 19.22
CA SER A 242 13.66 -17.41 20.45
C SER A 242 14.85 -18.38 20.55
N GLY A 243 15.10 -18.90 21.76
CA GLY A 243 16.08 -19.99 21.95
C GLY A 243 15.75 -21.28 21.21
N GLN A 244 14.47 -21.53 20.88
CA GLN A 244 14.06 -22.68 20.07
C GLN A 244 14.45 -22.52 18.59
N GLY A 245 14.64 -21.28 18.14
CA GLY A 245 15.09 -20.95 16.80
C GLY A 245 16.61 -21.00 16.62
N LEU A 246 17.39 -21.47 17.59
CA LEU A 246 18.84 -21.57 17.43
C LEU A 246 19.20 -22.48 16.23
N TRP A 247 20.11 -22.01 15.39
CA TRP A 247 20.51 -22.60 14.10
C TRP A 247 19.44 -22.50 13.00
N SER A 248 18.54 -21.52 13.08
CA SER A 248 17.53 -21.28 12.07
C SER A 248 17.81 -20.06 11.20
N ILE A 249 17.25 -20.09 9.99
CA ILE A 249 17.22 -18.99 9.04
C ILE A 249 15.88 -19.01 8.32
N GLY A 250 15.27 -17.85 8.12
CA GLY A 250 13.98 -17.74 7.46
C GLY A 250 13.81 -16.42 6.75
N TYR A 251 12.68 -16.27 6.06
CA TYR A 251 12.32 -15.06 5.36
C TYR A 251 10.94 -14.60 5.81
N ASP A 252 10.79 -13.30 6.09
CA ASP A 252 9.49 -12.63 6.16
C ASP A 252 9.68 -11.11 6.05
N GLU A 253 8.61 -10.33 6.15
CA GLU A 253 8.66 -8.87 6.10
C GLU A 253 9.50 -8.28 7.26
N PHE A 254 10.31 -7.28 6.95
CA PHE A 254 11.30 -6.70 7.87
C PHE A 254 10.72 -6.07 9.14
N GLY A 255 9.53 -5.48 9.10
CA GLY A 255 8.84 -4.98 10.29
C GLY A 255 8.68 -6.03 11.38
N TYR A 256 8.51 -7.31 11.02
CA TYR A 256 8.48 -8.40 12.00
C TYR A 256 9.84 -8.68 12.62
N SER A 257 10.93 -8.59 11.84
CA SER A 257 12.30 -8.65 12.38
C SER A 257 12.51 -7.57 13.43
N LYS A 258 12.14 -6.31 13.14
CA LYS A 258 12.23 -5.20 14.09
C LYS A 258 11.37 -5.42 15.33
N THR A 259 10.12 -5.87 15.14
CA THR A 259 9.16 -6.08 16.24
C THR A 259 9.64 -7.12 17.23
N TYR A 260 10.25 -8.21 16.75
CA TYR A 260 10.68 -9.34 17.58
C TYR A 260 12.19 -9.38 17.86
N ASN A 261 12.95 -8.36 17.41
CA ASN A 261 14.40 -8.32 17.48
C ASN A 261 15.09 -9.57 16.90
N ALA A 262 14.52 -10.13 15.83
CA ALA A 262 15.13 -11.22 15.08
C ALA A 262 16.25 -10.63 14.20
N PRO A 263 17.53 -11.05 14.35
CA PRO A 263 18.61 -10.54 13.51
C PRO A 263 18.33 -10.75 12.02
N SER A 264 18.57 -9.71 11.22
CA SER A 264 18.50 -9.76 9.76
C SER A 264 19.91 -9.86 9.18
N ALA A 265 20.11 -10.73 8.21
CA ALA A 265 21.35 -10.80 7.46
C ALA A 265 21.51 -9.55 6.57
N TRP A 266 22.75 -9.09 6.45
CA TRP A 266 23.14 -8.13 5.44
C TRP A 266 23.21 -8.86 4.12
N VAL A 267 22.46 -8.39 3.13
CA VAL A 267 22.37 -9.05 1.83
C VAL A 267 23.24 -8.30 0.84
N GLU A 268 24.09 -9.04 0.12
CA GLU A 268 24.83 -8.48 -1.01
C GLU A 268 23.85 -8.00 -2.09
N ASN A 269 24.00 -6.78 -2.60
CA ASN A 269 23.23 -6.33 -3.75
C ASN A 269 24.02 -6.49 -5.07
N ALA A 270 23.45 -6.05 -6.19
CA ALA A 270 24.11 -6.20 -7.49
C ALA A 270 25.31 -5.25 -7.70
N ALA A 271 25.46 -4.25 -6.83
CA ALA A 271 26.64 -3.38 -6.80
C ALA A 271 27.79 -3.97 -5.95
N GLY A 272 27.59 -5.12 -5.30
CA GLY A 272 28.57 -5.73 -4.40
C GLY A 272 28.59 -5.14 -2.98
N GLU A 273 27.58 -4.35 -2.62
CA GLU A 273 27.43 -3.74 -1.30
C GLU A 273 26.57 -4.61 -0.39
N TRP A 274 26.89 -4.61 0.90
CA TRP A 274 26.14 -5.31 1.94
C TRP A 274 25.11 -4.37 2.55
N VAL A 275 23.82 -4.72 2.45
CA VAL A 275 22.74 -3.82 2.84
C VAL A 275 21.66 -4.49 3.69
N LEU A 276 21.04 -3.71 4.57
CA LEU A 276 19.87 -4.10 5.36
C LEU A 276 18.58 -3.49 4.78
N PRO A 277 17.41 -4.09 5.08
CA PRO A 277 16.10 -3.67 4.55
C PRO A 277 15.52 -2.40 5.22
N TYR A 278 16.32 -1.36 5.46
CA TYR A 278 15.82 -0.09 5.99
C TYR A 278 15.13 0.75 4.91
N ALA A 279 14.29 1.71 5.33
CA ALA A 279 13.48 2.50 4.41
C ALA A 279 14.29 3.18 3.30
N GLU A 280 15.49 3.70 3.60
CA GLU A 280 16.36 4.28 2.57
C GLU A 280 16.81 3.26 1.52
N ASN A 281 17.13 2.02 1.93
CA ASN A 281 17.58 0.95 1.05
C ASN A 281 16.42 0.36 0.23
N ILE A 282 15.25 0.21 0.86
CA ILE A 282 14.00 -0.19 0.20
C ILE A 282 13.63 0.83 -0.88
N SER A 283 13.60 2.12 -0.53
CA SER A 283 13.27 3.18 -1.48
C SER A 283 14.28 3.22 -2.62
N ALA A 284 15.57 3.08 -2.35
CA ALA A 284 16.61 3.04 -3.38
C ALA A 284 16.46 1.86 -4.34
N ALA A 285 16.09 0.68 -3.84
CA ALA A 285 15.88 -0.50 -4.66
C ALA A 285 14.66 -0.34 -5.58
N LEU A 286 13.56 0.18 -5.03
CA LEU A 286 12.30 0.31 -5.76
C LEU A 286 12.30 1.42 -6.82
N GLU A 287 13.33 2.26 -6.89
CA GLU A 287 13.59 3.13 -8.06
C GLU A 287 13.78 2.32 -9.35
N SER A 288 14.23 1.06 -9.24
CA SER A 288 14.38 0.12 -10.36
C SER A 288 13.13 -0.73 -10.63
N ALA A 289 12.04 -0.57 -9.87
CA ALA A 289 10.78 -1.29 -10.11
C ALA A 289 10.06 -0.78 -11.37
N ALA A 290 9.48 -1.67 -12.15
CA ALA A 290 8.56 -1.31 -13.23
C ALA A 290 7.12 -1.63 -12.84
N LEU A 291 6.16 -1.11 -13.60
CA LEU A 291 4.77 -1.53 -13.50
C LEU A 291 4.36 -2.31 -14.74
N ARG A 292 3.49 -3.29 -14.53
CA ARG A 292 2.75 -3.96 -15.61
C ARG A 292 1.53 -3.12 -16.01
N PRO A 293 0.86 -3.43 -17.14
CA PRO A 293 -0.30 -2.66 -17.60
C PRO A 293 -1.47 -2.58 -16.60
N ASP A 294 -1.63 -3.58 -15.73
CA ASP A 294 -2.63 -3.60 -14.65
C ASP A 294 -2.18 -2.84 -13.38
N LEU A 295 -1.01 -2.19 -13.42
CA LEU A 295 -0.31 -1.53 -12.31
C LEU A 295 0.22 -2.47 -11.22
N SER A 296 0.26 -3.78 -11.45
CA SER A 296 1.05 -4.66 -10.60
C SER A 296 2.55 -4.42 -10.78
N GLN A 297 3.34 -4.74 -9.75
CA GLN A 297 4.78 -4.53 -9.73
C GLN A 297 5.55 -5.54 -10.58
N GLU A 298 6.55 -5.07 -11.32
CA GLU A 298 7.59 -5.88 -11.96
C GLU A 298 8.94 -5.59 -11.29
N LEU A 299 9.52 -6.61 -10.65
CA LEU A 299 10.62 -6.47 -9.69
C LEU A 299 11.97 -7.00 -10.21
N SER A 300 12.04 -7.54 -11.42
CA SER A 300 13.31 -8.03 -12.00
C SER A 300 14.43 -6.98 -12.00
N GLY A 301 14.11 -5.71 -12.20
CA GLY A 301 15.05 -4.58 -12.09
C GLY A 301 15.49 -4.27 -10.65
N VAL A 302 14.67 -4.61 -9.65
CA VAL A 302 14.95 -4.43 -8.22
C VAL A 302 15.99 -5.45 -7.75
N TYR A 303 15.83 -6.72 -8.13
CA TYR A 303 16.74 -7.82 -7.77
C TYR A 303 18.17 -7.61 -8.27
N ASN A 304 18.34 -6.86 -9.37
CA ASN A 304 19.62 -6.56 -10.01
C ASN A 304 19.94 -5.06 -10.07
N SER A 305 19.35 -4.26 -9.17
CA SER A 305 19.59 -2.82 -9.18
C SER A 305 21.07 -2.51 -8.96
N GLY A 306 21.64 -1.69 -9.85
CA GLY A 306 23.02 -1.19 -9.72
C GLY A 306 23.18 -0.06 -8.71
N ASN A 307 22.11 0.32 -8.00
CA ASN A 307 22.19 1.32 -6.94
C ASN A 307 22.87 0.70 -5.69
N PRO A 308 23.98 1.25 -5.18
CA PRO A 308 24.71 0.68 -4.05
C PRO A 308 23.90 0.61 -2.75
N LYS A 309 22.82 1.38 -2.63
CA LYS A 309 21.90 1.31 -1.48
C LYS A 309 20.78 0.29 -1.65
N ALA A 310 20.57 -0.29 -2.83
CA ALA A 310 19.39 -1.11 -3.10
C ALA A 310 19.38 -2.40 -2.27
N TYR A 311 18.40 -2.57 -1.38
CA TYR A 311 18.12 -3.86 -0.78
C TYR A 311 17.36 -4.75 -1.79
N PRO A 312 17.90 -5.92 -2.18
CA PRO A 312 17.44 -6.60 -3.39
C PRO A 312 16.05 -7.23 -3.26
N ILE A 313 15.59 -7.61 -2.06
CA ILE A 313 14.29 -8.28 -1.87
C ILE A 313 13.20 -7.29 -1.45
N SER A 314 13.15 -6.13 -2.14
CA SER A 314 12.20 -5.04 -1.87
C SER A 314 10.96 -5.16 -2.76
N ALA A 315 9.79 -4.80 -2.24
CA ALA A 315 8.52 -4.86 -2.95
C ALA A 315 7.54 -3.77 -2.46
N TYR A 316 6.51 -3.49 -3.26
CA TYR A 316 5.33 -2.76 -2.83
C TYR A 316 4.24 -3.72 -2.35
N SER A 317 3.46 -3.26 -1.36
CA SER A 317 2.16 -3.84 -1.05
C SER A 317 1.05 -2.98 -1.64
N TYR A 318 -0.09 -3.61 -1.89
CA TYR A 318 -1.26 -3.01 -2.51
C TYR A 318 -2.51 -3.30 -1.69
N ILE A 319 -3.43 -2.33 -1.68
CA ILE A 319 -4.84 -2.54 -1.39
C ILE A 319 -5.54 -2.81 -2.72
N VAL A 320 -6.35 -3.87 -2.78
CA VAL A 320 -7.23 -4.16 -3.90
C VAL A 320 -8.63 -3.67 -3.55
N SER A 321 -9.19 -2.82 -4.40
CA SER A 321 -10.56 -2.30 -4.26
C SER A 321 -11.29 -2.37 -5.60
N GLN A 322 -12.62 -2.23 -5.57
CA GLN A 322 -13.39 -1.96 -6.78
C GLN A 322 -13.06 -0.56 -7.35
N CYS A 323 -13.40 -0.33 -8.61
CA CYS A 323 -13.24 0.94 -9.31
C CYS A 323 -14.23 1.06 -10.46
N THR A 324 -14.59 2.30 -10.78
CA THR A 324 -15.48 2.63 -11.89
C THR A 324 -14.86 2.17 -13.21
N ALA A 325 -15.67 1.51 -14.05
CA ALA A 325 -15.24 1.03 -15.36
C ALA A 325 -14.73 2.17 -16.25
N SER A 326 -13.63 1.91 -16.96
CA SER A 326 -13.05 2.84 -17.93
C SER A 326 -12.36 2.08 -19.06
N ALA A 327 -12.35 2.65 -20.26
CA ALA A 327 -11.78 2.00 -21.45
C ALA A 327 -10.26 1.76 -21.34
N ASP A 328 -9.56 2.60 -20.57
CA ASP A 328 -8.13 2.47 -20.30
C ASP A 328 -7.81 1.56 -19.10
N ARG A 329 -8.84 1.06 -18.38
CA ARG A 329 -8.73 0.23 -17.18
C ARG A 329 -9.64 -0.98 -17.26
N PRO A 330 -9.26 -2.02 -18.03
CA PRO A 330 -10.11 -3.19 -18.28
C PRO A 330 -10.38 -4.04 -17.03
N THR A 331 -9.57 -3.90 -15.97
CA THR A 331 -9.81 -4.58 -14.69
C THR A 331 -10.90 -3.89 -13.88
N CYS A 332 -11.21 -2.62 -14.11
CA CYS A 332 -12.27 -1.91 -13.39
C CYS A 332 -13.66 -2.26 -13.95
N ASN A 333 -14.58 -2.73 -13.10
CA ASN A 333 -15.90 -3.22 -13.54
C ASN A 333 -17.10 -2.61 -12.79
N GLY A 334 -16.90 -1.56 -12.00
CA GLY A 334 -17.98 -0.86 -11.32
C GLY A 334 -17.64 -0.44 -9.89
N PRO A 335 -18.33 0.56 -9.35
CA PRO A 335 -18.17 0.98 -7.96
C PRO A 335 -18.85 0.00 -7.00
N TYR A 336 -18.57 0.15 -5.69
CA TYR A 336 -19.32 -0.54 -4.66
C TYR A 336 -20.82 -0.19 -4.72
N SER A 337 -21.68 -1.19 -4.54
CA SER A 337 -23.14 -1.00 -4.48
C SER A 337 -23.57 -0.15 -3.28
N ASN A 338 -22.87 -0.28 -2.15
CA ASN A 338 -23.02 0.58 -0.99
C ASN A 338 -22.04 1.77 -1.09
N THR A 339 -22.56 2.96 -1.37
CA THR A 339 -21.77 4.18 -1.49
C THR A 339 -21.08 4.59 -0.19
N GLY A 340 -21.55 4.14 0.98
CA GLY A 340 -20.86 4.35 2.25
C GLY A 340 -19.53 3.58 2.35
N VAL A 341 -19.37 2.47 1.61
CA VAL A 341 -18.07 1.75 1.50
C VAL A 341 -17.09 2.58 0.68
N THR A 342 -17.55 3.14 -0.44
CA THR A 342 -16.77 4.06 -1.28
C THR A 342 -16.27 5.25 -0.47
N GLU A 343 -17.13 5.88 0.34
CA GLU A 343 -16.78 7.04 1.17
C GLU A 343 -15.72 6.69 2.23
N THR A 344 -15.91 5.59 2.96
CA THR A 344 -14.95 5.12 3.97
C THR A 344 -13.60 4.78 3.33
N LEU A 345 -13.59 4.05 2.21
CA LEU A 345 -12.36 3.70 1.51
C LEU A 345 -11.67 4.93 0.92
N ALA A 346 -12.40 5.87 0.32
CA ALA A 346 -11.81 7.10 -0.21
C ALA A 346 -11.11 7.92 0.89
N THR A 347 -11.79 8.11 2.02
CA THR A 347 -11.23 8.84 3.17
C THR A 347 -10.01 8.11 3.76
N TRP A 348 -10.11 6.80 3.93
CA TRP A 348 -9.02 6.01 4.51
C TRP A 348 -7.81 5.88 3.56
N LEU A 349 -8.03 5.71 2.25
CA LEU A 349 -6.95 5.71 1.25
C LEU A 349 -6.26 7.07 1.18
N ARG A 350 -7.01 8.18 1.33
CA ARG A 350 -6.42 9.53 1.40
C ARG A 350 -5.54 9.70 2.63
N TYR A 351 -5.94 9.12 3.77
CA TYR A 351 -5.11 9.03 4.97
C TYR A 351 -3.86 8.19 4.70
N ILE A 352 -4.01 6.98 4.16
CA ILE A 352 -2.88 6.09 3.83
C ILE A 352 -1.90 6.77 2.90
N ALA A 353 -2.34 7.52 1.88
CA ALA A 353 -1.46 8.20 0.94
C ALA A 353 -0.56 9.27 1.60
N CYS A 354 -0.95 9.79 2.76
CA CYS A 354 -0.37 10.96 3.40
C CYS A 354 0.02 10.68 4.85
N ASP A 355 -0.83 11.01 5.80
CA ASP A 355 -0.58 10.91 7.24
C ASP A 355 -0.23 9.48 7.68
N GLY A 356 -0.84 8.48 7.05
CA GLY A 356 -0.51 7.08 7.25
C GLY A 356 0.93 6.71 6.88
N GLN A 357 1.64 7.51 6.07
CA GLN A 357 3.02 7.24 5.68
C GLN A 357 4.04 7.70 6.74
N VAL A 358 3.67 8.60 7.65
CA VAL A 358 4.60 9.28 8.57
C VAL A 358 5.41 8.29 9.41
N ASN A 359 4.78 7.22 9.86
CA ASN A 359 5.37 6.27 10.81
C ASN A 359 5.95 4.99 10.17
N MET A 360 5.88 4.86 8.84
CA MET A 360 6.18 3.59 8.15
C MET A 360 7.62 3.13 8.34
N ALA A 361 8.60 4.05 8.27
CA ALA A 361 10.01 3.78 8.55
C ALA A 361 10.27 3.21 9.96
N ARG A 362 9.59 3.75 10.97
CA ARG A 362 9.75 3.29 12.35
C ARG A 362 9.34 1.83 12.51
N ILE A 363 8.28 1.40 11.83
CA ILE A 363 7.76 0.03 11.93
C ILE A 363 8.33 -0.94 10.87
N GLY A 364 9.32 -0.52 10.08
CA GLY A 364 10.08 -1.41 9.18
C GLY A 364 9.73 -1.33 7.70
N TYR A 365 8.82 -0.45 7.30
CA TYR A 365 8.49 -0.20 5.90
C TYR A 365 9.20 1.04 5.36
N SER A 366 9.11 1.28 4.05
CA SER A 366 9.41 2.57 3.44
C SER A 366 8.12 3.30 3.06
N PRO A 367 8.01 4.61 3.35
CA PRO A 367 6.88 5.39 2.87
C PRO A 367 6.87 5.47 1.33
N LEU A 368 5.68 5.57 0.76
CA LEU A 368 5.47 5.67 -0.68
C LEU A 368 6.15 6.92 -1.26
N PRO A 369 6.87 6.81 -2.39
CA PRO A 369 7.37 7.99 -3.08
C PRO A 369 6.21 8.87 -3.58
N PRO A 370 6.42 10.19 -3.79
CA PRO A 370 5.34 11.16 -4.01
C PRO A 370 4.38 10.80 -5.15
N ASN A 371 4.92 10.21 -6.20
CA ASN A 371 4.19 9.74 -7.36
C ASN A 371 3.29 8.52 -7.07
N LEU A 372 3.68 7.62 -6.16
CA LEU A 372 2.76 6.54 -5.73
C LEU A 372 1.69 7.05 -4.77
N SER A 373 2.01 7.99 -3.88
CA SER A 373 0.97 8.70 -3.13
C SER A 373 -0.03 9.38 -4.07
N GLN A 374 0.46 10.02 -5.14
CA GLN A 374 -0.40 10.60 -6.17
C GLN A 374 -1.24 9.53 -6.90
N GLU A 375 -0.70 8.33 -7.11
CA GLU A 375 -1.48 7.23 -7.67
C GLU A 375 -2.58 6.70 -6.73
N VAL A 376 -2.40 6.82 -5.41
CA VAL A 376 -3.49 6.57 -4.45
C VAL A 376 -4.61 7.60 -4.65
N ALA A 377 -4.28 8.89 -4.80
CA ALA A 377 -5.28 9.92 -5.10
C ALA A 377 -5.98 9.68 -6.46
N ASN A 378 -5.26 9.21 -7.47
CA ASN A 378 -5.83 8.78 -8.75
C ASN A 378 -6.76 7.56 -8.59
N SER A 379 -6.42 6.62 -7.71
CA SER A 379 -7.26 5.46 -7.39
C SER A 379 -8.55 5.87 -6.69
N ILE A 380 -8.49 6.87 -5.81
CA ILE A 380 -9.66 7.47 -5.17
C ILE A 380 -10.56 8.14 -6.20
N ALA A 381 -10.00 8.84 -7.19
CA ALA A 381 -10.77 9.41 -8.29
C ALA A 381 -11.52 8.33 -9.10
N ARG A 382 -10.87 7.20 -9.40
CA ARG A 382 -11.53 6.05 -10.06
C ARG A 382 -12.58 5.37 -9.19
N LEU A 383 -12.38 5.36 -7.88
CA LEU A 383 -13.31 4.78 -6.91
C LEU A 383 -14.56 5.64 -6.74
N THR A 384 -14.40 6.96 -6.64
CA THR A 384 -15.47 7.92 -6.31
C THR A 384 -16.13 8.56 -7.53
N GLY A 385 -15.45 8.52 -8.68
CA GLY A 385 -15.82 9.30 -9.87
C GLY A 385 -15.56 10.80 -9.72
N GLN A 386 -14.83 11.24 -8.69
CA GLN A 386 -14.47 12.66 -8.47
C GLN A 386 -13.09 13.00 -9.06
N PRO A 387 -12.76 14.28 -9.29
CA PRO A 387 -11.42 14.67 -9.71
C PRO A 387 -10.34 14.24 -8.71
N ALA A 388 -9.18 13.82 -9.21
CA ALA A 388 -8.05 13.46 -8.36
C ALA A 388 -7.47 14.68 -7.65
N GLU A 389 -7.34 14.61 -6.33
CA GLU A 389 -6.63 15.61 -5.54
C GLU A 389 -5.15 15.66 -5.95
N GLN A 390 -4.59 16.86 -6.05
CA GLN A 390 -3.16 17.07 -6.28
C GLN A 390 -2.42 17.05 -4.95
N LEU A 391 -1.63 16.01 -4.71
CA LEU A 391 -0.86 15.86 -3.47
C LEU A 391 0.48 16.58 -3.57
N SER A 392 0.87 17.22 -2.49
CA SER A 392 2.09 18.00 -2.35
C SER A 392 2.51 18.07 -0.89
N ALA A 393 3.70 18.61 -0.62
CA ALA A 393 4.14 18.90 0.74
C ALA A 393 3.19 19.86 1.51
N ALA A 394 2.33 20.61 0.82
CA ALA A 394 1.41 21.57 1.44
C ALA A 394 0.14 20.92 2.01
N ASN A 395 -0.28 19.76 1.50
CA ASN A 395 -1.53 19.10 1.87
C ASN A 395 -1.37 17.60 2.21
N CYS A 396 -0.15 17.08 2.20
CA CYS A 396 0.13 15.67 2.43
C CYS A 396 1.32 15.52 3.38
N ALA A 397 1.10 14.90 4.55
CA ALA A 397 2.12 14.73 5.57
C ALA A 397 3.14 13.61 5.27
N ASN A 398 3.03 12.93 4.13
CA ASN A 398 3.98 11.89 3.75
C ASN A 398 5.41 12.50 3.65
N PRO A 399 6.38 12.00 4.43
CA PRO A 399 7.74 12.57 4.50
C PRO A 399 8.48 12.54 3.16
N ARG A 400 8.08 11.70 2.20
CA ARG A 400 8.70 11.68 0.87
C ARG A 400 8.46 12.98 0.09
N PHE A 401 7.38 13.73 0.36
CA PHE A 401 7.15 15.04 -0.28
C PHE A 401 8.14 16.12 0.21
N SER A 402 8.78 15.92 1.37
CA SER A 402 9.84 16.78 1.89
C SER A 402 11.25 16.18 1.70
N GLY A 403 11.37 15.11 0.90
CA GLY A 403 12.65 14.49 0.55
C GLY A 403 13.20 13.51 1.60
N SER A 404 12.51 13.31 2.73
CA SER A 404 12.90 12.37 3.79
C SER A 404 12.23 11.01 3.59
N VAL A 405 12.78 9.94 4.18
CA VAL A 405 12.10 8.62 4.32
C VAL A 405 11.40 8.45 5.68
N GLY A 406 11.39 9.49 6.51
CA GLY A 406 10.81 9.46 7.85
C GLY A 406 11.82 9.01 8.93
N GLU A 407 11.42 9.20 10.18
CA GLU A 407 12.24 8.85 11.35
C GLU A 407 12.47 7.32 11.43
N GLY A 408 13.69 6.92 11.78
CA GLY A 408 14.07 5.50 11.85
C GLY A 408 14.25 4.82 10.50
N GLY A 409 14.28 5.59 9.41
CA GLY A 409 14.42 5.07 8.04
C GLY A 409 15.86 4.92 7.53
N GLY A 410 16.83 5.48 8.26
CA GLY A 410 18.25 5.33 7.95
C GLY A 410 18.78 3.95 8.34
N SER A 411 19.57 3.38 7.46
CA SER A 411 20.30 2.14 7.64
C SER A 411 21.55 2.39 8.48
N PRO A 412 21.91 1.48 9.40
CA PRO A 412 23.23 1.53 10.01
C PRO A 412 24.31 1.30 8.95
N PRO A 413 25.56 1.77 9.17
CA PRO A 413 26.68 1.41 8.31
C PRO A 413 27.02 -0.07 8.45
N ASP A 414 27.56 -0.69 7.38
CA ASP A 414 28.05 -2.06 7.41
C ASP A 414 29.17 -2.21 8.45
N PRO A 415 28.99 -3.04 9.49
CA PRO A 415 29.99 -3.23 10.54
C PRO A 415 31.25 -3.96 10.06
N LEU A 416 31.19 -4.65 8.91
CA LEU A 416 32.35 -5.34 8.32
C LEU A 416 33.04 -4.53 7.22
N ALA A 417 32.59 -3.30 6.96
CA ALA A 417 33.23 -2.43 5.98
C ALA A 417 34.69 -2.15 6.34
N GLY A 418 35.60 -2.43 5.41
CA GLY A 418 37.05 -2.25 5.61
C GLY A 418 37.74 -3.33 6.46
N ILE A 419 37.02 -4.38 6.88
CA ILE A 419 37.61 -5.54 7.56
C ILE A 419 38.05 -6.56 6.51
N ALA A 420 39.34 -6.88 6.49
CA ALA A 420 39.91 -7.84 5.54
C ALA A 420 39.57 -9.29 5.94
N GLU A 421 39.82 -9.66 7.20
CA GLU A 421 39.54 -11.00 7.75
C GLU A 421 39.15 -10.90 9.23
N ILE A 422 38.26 -11.81 9.66
CA ILE A 422 37.90 -12.03 11.06
C ILE A 422 38.70 -13.24 11.56
N GLY A 423 39.72 -13.00 12.38
CA GLY A 423 40.56 -14.06 12.94
C GLY A 423 39.81 -14.99 13.90
N ALA A 424 40.32 -16.21 14.09
CA ALA A 424 39.82 -17.19 15.05
C ALA A 424 39.94 -16.64 16.49
N GLY A 425 38.89 -15.94 16.95
CA GLY A 425 38.88 -15.20 18.21
C GLY A 425 37.94 -13.98 18.21
N GLY A 426 37.42 -13.57 17.05
CA GLY A 426 36.46 -12.47 16.95
C GLY A 426 37.09 -11.08 17.08
N VAL A 427 38.40 -10.96 16.83
CA VAL A 427 39.09 -9.67 16.77
C VAL A 427 39.40 -9.38 15.30
N ALA A 428 38.76 -8.36 14.76
CA ALA A 428 38.98 -7.88 13.40
C ALA A 428 40.37 -7.22 13.28
N SER A 429 41.10 -7.56 12.21
CA SER A 429 42.31 -6.84 11.84
C SER A 429 41.96 -5.83 10.75
N ALA A 430 42.00 -4.54 11.09
CA ALA A 430 41.71 -3.45 10.16
C ALA A 430 42.98 -3.07 9.38
N THR A 431 42.90 -3.07 8.05
CA THR A 431 43.89 -2.40 7.19
C THR A 431 43.15 -1.33 6.39
N GLY A 432 43.35 -0.07 6.79
CA GLY A 432 42.73 1.07 6.13
C GLY A 432 43.45 1.45 4.84
N THR A 433 42.69 1.86 3.82
CA THR A 433 42.98 3.06 3.02
C THR A 433 41.68 3.54 2.37
N ALA A 434 41.29 4.78 2.66
CA ALA A 434 40.17 5.46 2.02
C ALA A 434 40.67 6.32 0.85
N THR A 435 39.99 6.27 -0.30
CA THR A 435 40.12 7.26 -1.38
C THR A 435 38.75 7.48 -2.03
N GLY A 436 38.37 8.74 -2.23
CA GLY A 436 37.02 9.15 -2.61
C GLY A 436 36.83 9.71 -4.02
N SER A 437 35.56 10.02 -4.27
CA SER A 437 34.93 11.00 -5.20
C SER A 437 35.05 10.87 -6.72
N GLY A 438 33.89 10.96 -7.40
CA GLY A 438 33.74 11.35 -8.80
C GLY A 438 32.25 11.50 -9.19
N ALA A 439 31.88 12.66 -9.76
CA ALA A 439 30.50 13.10 -10.02
C ALA A 439 30.16 13.21 -11.53
N GLY A 440 28.88 13.02 -11.87
CA GLY A 440 28.12 13.80 -12.86
C GLY A 440 27.99 13.29 -14.31
N ALA A 441 26.74 13.17 -14.81
CA ALA A 441 26.19 13.97 -15.93
C ALA A 441 24.76 13.51 -16.35
N ALA A 442 23.95 14.49 -16.75
CA ALA A 442 22.54 14.39 -17.12
C ALA A 442 22.31 14.27 -18.65
N GLY A 443 21.11 13.81 -19.05
CA GLY A 443 20.61 13.86 -20.44
C GLY A 443 19.07 13.89 -20.54
N THR A 444 18.55 14.99 -21.10
CA THR A 444 17.19 15.28 -21.61
C THR A 444 17.04 14.80 -23.09
N ALA A 445 15.90 14.59 -23.78
CA ALA A 445 14.45 14.76 -23.58
C ALA A 445 13.64 14.05 -24.73
N GLY A 446 12.30 14.01 -24.61
CA GLY A 446 11.27 13.94 -25.69
C GLY A 446 10.81 12.53 -26.13
N ALA A 447 9.53 12.20 -26.36
CA ALA A 447 8.36 13.02 -26.69
C ALA A 447 6.97 12.41 -26.27
N THR A 448 5.96 13.29 -26.36
CA THR A 448 4.46 13.22 -26.33
C THR A 448 3.75 11.93 -26.80
N LYS A 449 2.48 11.57 -26.52
CA LYS A 449 1.29 12.02 -25.74
C LYS A 449 0.26 10.86 -25.83
N SER A 450 -0.56 10.59 -24.82
CA SER A 450 -2.02 10.38 -25.00
C SER A 450 -2.76 10.39 -23.65
N ALA A 451 -4.00 10.88 -23.66
CA ALA A 451 -4.85 11.14 -22.50
C ALA A 451 -5.59 9.88 -22.05
N GLY A 452 -5.23 9.41 -20.85
CA GLY A 452 -5.89 8.36 -20.07
C GLY A 452 -5.31 8.45 -18.67
N GLY A 453 -6.15 8.63 -17.66
CA GLY A 453 -5.71 8.98 -16.31
C GLY A 453 -5.11 7.80 -15.55
N GLY A 454 -3.94 8.02 -14.94
CA GLY A 454 -3.15 7.00 -14.24
C GLY A 454 -2.08 6.43 -15.17
N SER A 455 -0.82 6.74 -14.87
CA SER A 455 0.30 6.47 -15.75
C SER A 455 0.62 4.98 -15.86
N THR A 456 0.99 4.52 -17.07
CA THR A 456 1.62 3.20 -17.27
C THR A 456 3.03 3.13 -16.66
N ASP A 457 3.61 4.28 -16.35
CA ASP A 457 4.87 4.43 -15.60
C ASP A 457 4.58 5.18 -14.30
N TRP A 458 4.60 4.48 -13.17
CA TRP A 458 4.39 5.07 -11.85
C TRP A 458 5.24 6.31 -11.60
N ARG A 459 6.47 6.38 -12.15
CA ARG A 459 7.39 7.53 -12.01
C ARG A 459 6.84 8.85 -12.54
N LYS A 460 5.79 8.78 -13.37
CA LYS A 460 5.10 9.92 -13.95
C LYS A 460 3.61 9.85 -13.63
N ALA A 461 3.24 9.66 -12.37
CA ALA A 461 1.84 9.73 -11.96
C ALA A 461 1.26 11.11 -12.31
N THR A 462 0.58 11.20 -13.45
CA THR A 462 -0.19 12.39 -13.83
C THR A 462 -1.60 12.27 -13.29
N PRO A 463 -2.24 13.38 -12.93
CA PRO A 463 -3.62 13.39 -12.49
C PRO A 463 -4.54 12.68 -13.47
N VAL A 464 -5.53 11.95 -12.97
CA VAL A 464 -6.63 11.47 -13.82
C VAL A 464 -7.36 12.70 -14.39
N ALA A 465 -7.41 12.81 -15.72
CA ALA A 465 -8.20 13.84 -16.38
C ALA A 465 -9.68 13.59 -16.09
N TYR A 466 -10.31 14.47 -15.32
CA TYR A 466 -11.74 14.38 -15.02
C TYR A 466 -12.55 14.70 -16.29
N SER A 467 -13.30 13.72 -16.79
CA SER A 467 -14.20 13.85 -17.95
C SER A 467 -15.68 13.95 -17.56
N GLY A 468 -15.98 14.05 -16.26
CA GLY A 468 -17.35 14.24 -15.78
C GLY A 468 -17.90 15.64 -16.09
N PRO A 469 -19.22 15.85 -15.98
CA PRO A 469 -19.81 17.17 -16.13
C PRO A 469 -19.11 18.14 -15.18
N ALA A 470 -18.73 19.32 -15.68
CA ALA A 470 -18.10 20.34 -14.86
C ALA A 470 -18.94 20.56 -13.60
N ILE A 471 -18.35 20.29 -12.43
CA ILE A 471 -18.99 20.61 -11.16
C ILE A 471 -19.27 22.12 -11.22
N PRO A 472 -20.53 22.55 -11.12
CA PRO A 472 -20.84 23.98 -11.14
C PRO A 472 -20.06 24.60 -9.98
N THR A 473 -19.01 25.34 -10.32
CA THR A 473 -18.18 26.05 -9.35
C THR A 473 -19.12 26.89 -8.49
N SER A 474 -19.07 26.67 -7.18
CA SER A 474 -20.01 27.13 -6.16
C SER A 474 -19.97 28.64 -5.90
N ASN A 475 -19.76 29.46 -6.93
CA ASN A 475 -19.80 30.91 -6.86
C ASN A 475 -21.01 31.54 -7.56
N THR A 476 -21.79 30.81 -8.37
CA THR A 476 -22.98 31.38 -9.03
C THR A 476 -24.27 31.24 -8.21
N ILE A 477 -24.42 30.18 -7.40
CA ILE A 477 -25.61 30.01 -6.56
C ILE A 477 -25.56 30.93 -5.33
N ALA A 478 -24.37 31.14 -4.74
CA ALA A 478 -24.19 32.07 -3.62
C ALA A 478 -24.50 33.53 -4.02
N LEU A 479 -24.15 33.94 -5.24
CA LEU A 479 -24.43 35.28 -5.76
C LEU A 479 -25.91 35.51 -6.10
N ILE A 480 -26.63 34.49 -6.58
CA ILE A 480 -28.07 34.60 -6.87
C ILE A 480 -28.91 34.63 -5.59
N VAL A 481 -28.52 33.88 -4.55
CA VAL A 481 -29.21 33.89 -3.25
C VAL A 481 -28.93 35.19 -2.47
N LEU A 482 -27.72 35.76 -2.56
CA LEU A 482 -27.40 37.06 -1.95
C LEU A 482 -28.10 38.25 -2.65
N LEU A 483 -28.36 38.16 -3.96
CA LEU A 483 -29.14 39.18 -4.69
C LEU A 483 -30.65 39.11 -4.38
N PHE A 484 -31.20 37.92 -4.10
CA PHE A 484 -32.62 37.79 -3.74
C PHE A 484 -32.92 38.11 -2.27
N VAL A 485 -31.97 37.93 -1.34
CA VAL A 485 -32.16 38.24 0.08
C VAL A 485 -31.93 39.74 0.40
N MET A 486 -31.17 40.49 -0.41
CA MET A 486 -30.97 41.93 -0.18
C MET A 486 -32.01 42.86 -0.84
N VAL A 487 -32.88 42.37 -1.74
CA VAL A 487 -33.88 43.21 -2.43
C VAL A 487 -35.28 43.14 -1.80
N LEU A 488 -35.49 42.27 -0.80
CA LEU A 488 -36.75 42.14 -0.06
C LEU A 488 -36.57 42.46 1.44
N PRO A 489 -36.19 43.72 1.76
CA PRO A 489 -37.02 44.48 2.71
C PRO A 489 -37.13 46.00 2.44
N ILE A 490 -36.98 46.48 1.20
CA ILE A 490 -37.16 47.93 0.90
C ILE A 490 -38.60 48.26 0.42
N GLY A 491 -39.40 47.27 0.04
CA GLY A 491 -40.75 47.50 -0.52
C GLY A 491 -41.92 47.64 0.47
N VAL A 492 -41.75 47.39 1.77
CA VAL A 492 -42.88 47.35 2.74
C VAL A 492 -42.87 48.54 3.72
N GLY A 493 -41.84 49.37 3.71
CA GLY A 493 -41.74 50.56 4.58
C GLY A 493 -42.37 51.85 4.03
N ILE A 494 -42.70 51.93 2.73
CA ILE A 494 -43.07 53.20 2.07
C ILE A 494 -44.60 53.46 2.03
N PHE A 495 -45.46 52.51 2.44
CA PHE A 495 -46.91 52.72 2.38
C PHE A 495 -47.60 53.11 3.70
N ARG A 496 -46.85 53.41 4.78
CA ARG A 496 -47.44 53.81 6.08
C ARG A 496 -47.16 55.25 6.55
N SER A 497 -46.42 56.07 5.81
CA SER A 497 -46.17 57.48 6.21
C SER A 497 -46.90 58.55 5.39
N ARG A 498 -47.71 58.20 4.39
CA ARG A 498 -48.47 59.18 3.57
C ARG A 498 -49.95 59.31 3.91
N ARG A 499 -50.29 59.25 5.20
CA ARG A 499 -51.64 59.66 5.66
C ARG A 499 -51.57 60.25 7.07
N LYS A 500 -50.90 61.39 7.21
CA LYS A 500 -51.06 62.36 8.32
C LYS A 500 -50.27 63.65 8.02
N SER A 501 -50.93 64.52 7.27
CA SER A 501 -50.68 65.95 6.92
C SER A 501 -51.31 66.05 5.53
N GLU A 502 -52.45 66.70 5.33
CA GLU A 502 -52.90 68.03 5.74
C GLU A 502 -54.41 68.04 6.04
N VAL A 503 -54.87 69.20 6.53
CA VAL A 503 -56.23 69.78 6.61
C VAL A 503 -57.37 69.03 5.93
#